data_AF-A0A926TLL3-F1
#
_entry.id   AF-A0A926TLL3-F1
#
_cell.length_a   1.000
_cell.length_b   1.000
_cell.length_c   1.000
_cell.angle_alpha   90.00
_cell.angle_beta   90.00
_cell.angle_gamma   90.00
#
_symmetry.space_group_name_H-M   'P 1'
#
loop_
_entity.id
_entity.type
_entity.pdbx_description
1 polymer ?
#
loop_
_entity_poly.entity_id
_entity_poly.type
_entity_poly.pdbx_seq_one_letter_code
_entity_poly.pdbx_strand_id
1 'polypeptide(L)'
;MTAAIVGRPKRSRPTERVNYKLDKDIRAILARVAERQGRNEGAQVEQLVLFYEACQRLNSDSASLSMDAINAKVNEIWDEITVLED
;
A
#
# COMPACT_ATOMS: atom_id res chain seq x y z
N MET A 1 -2.94 2.50 43.19
CA MET A 1 -2.14 2.85 42.00
C MET A 1 -3.08 2.95 40.81
N THR A 2 -3.44 4.18 40.43
CA THR A 2 -4.35 4.48 39.32
C THR A 2 -3.57 4.34 38.01
N ALA A 3 -3.95 3.40 37.16
CA ALA A 3 -3.36 3.23 35.84
C ALA A 3 -3.56 4.52 35.03
N ALA A 4 -2.47 5.17 34.64
CA ALA A 4 -2.52 6.27 33.69
C ALA A 4 -3.10 5.73 32.39
N ILE A 5 -4.34 6.11 32.06
CA ILE A 5 -4.90 5.92 30.72
C ILE A 5 -4.04 6.79 29.81
N VAL A 6 -2.99 6.20 29.27
CA VAL A 6 -2.23 6.76 28.16
C VAL A 6 -3.22 6.87 27.00
N GLY A 7 -3.81 8.04 26.85
CA GLY A 7 -4.64 8.38 25.71
C GLY A 7 -3.90 8.02 24.44
N ARG A 8 -4.61 7.42 23.48
CA ARG A 8 -4.06 7.05 22.18
C ARG A 8 -3.28 8.24 21.62
N PRO A 9 -1.99 8.09 21.25
CA PRO A 9 -1.18 9.20 20.76
C PRO A 9 -1.93 9.94 19.65
N LYS A 10 -2.06 11.26 19.79
CA LYS A 10 -2.71 12.12 18.80
C LYS A 10 -1.80 12.12 17.56
N ARG A 11 -2.26 11.46 16.51
CA ARG A 11 -1.50 11.19 15.28
C ARG A 11 -1.19 12.51 14.58
N SER A 12 0.07 12.70 14.18
CA SER A 12 0.60 13.98 13.72
C SER A 12 1.00 14.02 12.23
N ARG A 13 0.91 12.92 11.47
CA ARG A 13 1.21 12.90 10.02
C ARG A 13 -0.07 13.01 9.15
N PRO A 14 -0.01 13.66 7.97
CA PRO A 14 -1.18 14.17 7.22
C PRO A 14 -1.89 13.15 6.31
N THR A 15 -1.36 11.93 6.18
CA THR A 15 -2.00 10.82 5.46
C THR A 15 -3.11 10.21 6.34
N GLU A 16 -4.15 11.02 6.57
CA GLU A 16 -5.35 10.60 7.27
C GLU A 16 -5.97 9.36 6.62
N ARG A 17 -6.79 8.63 7.38
CA ARG A 17 -7.57 7.50 6.87
C ARG A 17 -8.38 7.93 5.65
N VAL A 18 -7.86 7.67 4.45
CA VAL A 18 -8.56 8.01 3.21
C VAL A 18 -9.68 6.99 3.02
N ASN A 19 -10.92 7.46 3.07
CA ASN A 19 -12.05 6.66 2.64
C ASN A 19 -12.17 6.76 1.12
N TYR A 20 -11.63 5.77 0.42
CA TYR A 20 -11.71 5.71 -1.04
C TYR A 20 -13.17 5.51 -1.47
N LYS A 21 -13.71 6.44 -2.27
CA LYS A 21 -14.98 6.23 -2.98
C LYS A 21 -14.73 5.30 -4.16
N LEU A 22 -14.79 4.00 -3.88
CA LEU A 22 -14.72 2.96 -4.90
C LEU A 22 -16.13 2.55 -5.33
N ASP A 23 -16.25 2.20 -6.61
CA ASP A 23 -17.44 1.52 -7.11
C ASP A 23 -17.71 0.25 -6.27
N LYS A 24 -18.99 -0.08 -6.09
CA LYS A 24 -19.43 -1.18 -5.23
C LYS A 24 -18.83 -2.52 -5.69
N ASP A 25 -18.78 -2.76 -6.99
CA ASP A 25 -18.31 -4.03 -7.55
C ASP A 25 -16.78 -4.14 -7.43
N ILE A 26 -16.07 -3.03 -7.64
CA ILE A 26 -14.62 -2.95 -7.41
C ILE A 26 -14.28 -3.19 -5.94
N ARG A 27 -15.04 -2.59 -5.00
CA ARG A 27 -14.84 -2.83 -3.57
C ARG A 27 -15.10 -4.29 -3.21
N ALA A 28 -16.10 -4.93 -3.82
CA ALA A 28 -16.37 -6.36 -3.59
C ALA A 28 -15.21 -7.25 -4.08
N ILE A 29 -14.59 -6.91 -5.20
CA ILE A 29 -13.38 -7.60 -5.69
C ILE A 29 -12.22 -7.40 -4.71
N LEU A 30 -11.97 -6.15 -4.30
CA LEU A 30 -10.91 -5.81 -3.36
C LEU A 30 -11.04 -6.59 -2.04
N ALA A 31 -12.25 -6.63 -1.46
CA ALA A 31 -12.54 -7.34 -0.23
C ALA A 31 -12.21 -8.84 -0.34
N ARG A 32 -12.65 -9.49 -1.43
CA ARG A 32 -12.38 -10.92 -1.69
C ARG A 32 -10.89 -11.20 -1.85
N VAL A 33 -10.15 -10.32 -2.53
CA VAL A 33 -8.70 -10.47 -2.71
C VAL A 33 -7.99 -10.30 -1.37
N ALA A 34 -8.35 -9.28 -0.60
CA ALA A 34 -7.78 -9.02 0.71
C ALA A 34 -8.02 -10.21 1.66
N GLU A 35 -9.24 -10.74 1.72
CA GLU A 35 -9.59 -11.92 2.49
C GLU A 35 -8.76 -13.15 2.09
N ARG A 36 -8.68 -13.45 0.79
CA ARG A 36 -7.92 -14.59 0.26
C ARG A 36 -6.43 -14.50 0.61
N GLN A 37 -5.87 -13.28 0.68
CA GLN A 37 -4.47 -13.06 1.01
C GLN A 37 -4.23 -12.88 2.52
N GLY A 38 -5.27 -12.92 3.36
CA GLY A 38 -5.16 -12.66 4.80
C GLY A 38 -4.73 -11.22 5.12
N ARG A 39 -5.06 -10.27 4.24
CA ARG A 39 -4.69 -8.85 4.35
C ARG A 39 -5.93 -7.98 4.53
N ASN A 40 -5.74 -6.74 4.97
CA ASN A 40 -6.82 -5.75 4.99
C ASN A 40 -6.90 -5.02 3.62
N GLU A 41 -8.06 -4.44 3.32
CA GLU A 41 -8.30 -3.73 2.05
C GLU A 41 -7.29 -2.59 1.80
N GLY A 42 -6.91 -1.86 2.85
CA GLY A 42 -5.94 -0.76 2.75
C GLY A 42 -4.57 -1.24 2.28
N ALA A 43 -4.05 -2.29 2.90
CA ALA A 43 -2.79 -2.93 2.51
C ALA A 43 -2.85 -3.47 1.07
N GLN A 44 -4.01 -3.94 0.63
CA GLN A 44 -4.18 -4.39 -0.75
C GLN A 44 -4.19 -3.23 -1.75
N VAL A 45 -4.76 -2.08 -1.37
CA VAL A 45 -4.70 -0.85 -2.18
C VAL A 45 -3.27 -0.32 -2.25
N GLU A 46 -2.55 -0.27 -1.12
CA GLU A 46 -1.14 0.12 -1.09
C GLU A 46 -0.30 -0.75 -2.03
N GLN A 47 -0.48 -2.08 -1.96
CA GLN A 47 0.19 -3.01 -2.87
C GLN A 47 -0.15 -2.76 -4.34
N LEU A 48 -1.42 -2.45 -4.65
CA LEU A 48 -1.85 -2.16 -6.02
C LEU A 48 -1.20 -0.89 -6.57
N VAL A 49 -1.09 0.15 -5.74
CA VAL A 49 -0.43 1.41 -6.11
C VAL A 49 1.05 1.18 -6.40
N LEU A 50 1.76 0.45 -5.52
CA LEU A 50 3.16 0.11 -5.72
C LEU A 50 3.38 -0.73 -6.98
N PHE A 51 2.49 -1.70 -7.24
CA PHE A 51 2.56 -2.55 -8.41
C PHE A 51 2.37 -1.75 -9.70
N TYR A 52 1.41 -0.83 -9.73
CA TYR A 52 1.19 0.06 -10.87
C TYR A 52 2.41 0.95 -11.14
N GLU A 53 2.96 1.57 -10.09
CA GLU A 53 4.14 2.42 -10.21
C GLU A 53 5.37 1.62 -10.71
N ALA A 54 5.58 0.41 -10.18
CA ALA A 54 6.64 -0.48 -10.65
C ALA A 54 6.52 -0.79 -12.14
N CYS A 55 5.31 -1.07 -12.62
CA CYS A 55 5.06 -1.32 -14.04
C CYS A 55 5.35 -0.07 -14.89
N GLN A 56 4.97 1.12 -14.42
CA GLN A 56 5.21 2.39 -15.13
C GLN A 56 6.71 2.70 -15.24
N ARG A 57 7.47 2.53 -14.15
CA ARG A 57 8.93 2.73 -14.16
C ARG A 57 9.63 1.74 -15.10
N LEU A 58 9.31 0.44 -14.98
CA LEU A 58 9.87 -0.58 -15.86
C LEU A 58 9.54 -0.35 -17.35
N ASN A 59 8.30 0.06 -17.66
CA ASN A 59 7.92 0.42 -19.02
C ASN A 59 8.71 1.62 -19.55
N SER A 60 8.90 2.64 -18.72
CA SER A 60 9.66 3.84 -19.09
C SER A 60 11.12 3.51 -19.37
N ASP A 61 11.67 2.56 -18.61
CA ASP A 61 13.04 2.04 -18.77
C ASP A 61 13.16 1.05 -19.94
N SER A 62 12.07 0.77 -20.67
CA SER A 62 11.99 -0.28 -21.71
C SER A 62 12.44 -1.66 -21.20
N ALA A 63 12.26 -1.91 -19.90
CA ALA A 63 12.61 -3.16 -19.25
C ALA A 63 11.52 -4.22 -19.43
N SER A 64 11.89 -5.49 -19.24
CA SER A 64 10.94 -6.61 -19.29
C SER A 64 9.96 -6.56 -18.11
N LEU A 65 8.67 -6.67 -18.41
CA LEU A 65 7.60 -6.79 -17.42
C LEU A 65 7.39 -8.24 -16.94
N SER A 66 8.45 -8.90 -16.48
CA SER A 66 8.30 -10.18 -15.78
C SER A 66 7.83 -9.94 -14.34
N MET A 67 7.13 -10.92 -13.74
CA MET A 67 6.70 -10.78 -12.34
C MET A 67 7.86 -10.62 -11.37
N ASP A 68 9.01 -11.24 -11.64
CA ASP A 68 10.21 -11.08 -10.83
C ASP A 68 10.75 -9.65 -10.89
N ALA A 69 10.78 -9.06 -12.09
CA ALA A 69 11.21 -7.67 -12.27
C ALA A 69 10.26 -6.69 -11.59
N ILE A 70 8.94 -6.91 -11.70
CA ILE A 70 7.94 -6.08 -11.04
C ILE A 70 8.08 -6.19 -9.52
N ASN A 71 8.22 -7.39 -8.97
CA ASN A 71 8.40 -7.58 -7.52
C ASN A 71 9.69 -6.92 -7.01
N ALA A 72 10.80 -7.04 -7.75
CA ALA A 72 12.05 -6.36 -7.42
C ALA A 72 11.86 -4.84 -7.40
N LYS A 73 11.21 -4.28 -8.41
CA LYS A 73 10.94 -2.84 -8.50
C LYS A 73 9.96 -2.35 -7.43
N VAL A 74 8.96 -3.15 -7.05
CA VAL A 74 8.07 -2.84 -5.91
C VAL A 74 8.86 -2.69 -4.61
N ASN A 75 9.80 -3.61 -4.34
CA ASN A 75 10.63 -3.55 -3.14
C ASN A 75 11.55 -2.32 -3.16
N GLU A 76 12.16 -2.01 -4.31
CA GLU A 76 12.96 -0.80 -4.49
C GLU A 76 12.16 0.48 -4.18
N ILE A 77 10.95 0.61 -4.73
CA ILE A 77 10.05 1.75 -4.45
C ILE A 77 9.69 1.80 -2.95
N TRP A 78 9.43 0.65 -2.34
CA TRP A 78 9.10 0.59 -0.91
C TRP A 78 10.26 1.08 -0.04
N ASP A 79 11.49 0.65 -0.36
CA ASP A 79 12.68 1.07 0.35
C ASP A 79 12.95 2.57 0.17
N GLU A 80 12.77 3.12 -1.04
CA GLU A 80 12.85 4.56 -1.31
C GLU A 80 11.91 5.38 -0.41
N ILE A 81 10.65 4.94 -0.28
CA ILE A 81 9.64 5.62 0.54
C ILE A 81 10.03 5.56 2.03
N THR A 82 10.50 4.40 2.49
CA THR A 82 10.82 4.18 3.91
C THR A 82 12.05 4.99 4.33
N VAL A 83 13.06 5.11 3.47
CA VAL A 83 14.28 5.91 3.74
C VAL A 83 14.00 7.41 3.78
N LEU A 84 12.97 7.90 3.08
CA LEU A 84 12.57 9.31 3.10
C LEU A 84 11.82 9.72 4.38
N GLU A 85 11.38 8.76 5.20
CA GLU A 85 10.63 9.03 6.43
C GLU A 85 11.49 9.03 7.71
N ASP A 86 12.75 8.62 7.62
CA ASP A 86 13.78 8.63 8.68
C ASP A 86 14.65 9.91 8.62
#